data_AF-A0A821H5V1-F1
#
_entry.id   AF-A0A821H5V1-F1
#
_cell.length_a   1.000
_cell.length_b   1.000
_cell.length_c   1.000
_cell.angle_alpha   90.00
_cell.angle_beta   90.00
_cell.angle_gamma   90.00
#
_symmetry.space_group_name_H-M   'P 1'
#
loop_
_entity.id
_entity.type
_entity.pdbx_description
1 polymer ?
#
loop_
_entity_poly.entity_id
_entity_poly.type
_entity_poly.pdbx_seq_one_letter_code
_entity_poly.pdbx_strand_id
1 'polypeptide(L)' 'DLHDKTISFSLNGELMLDNFGSETAFDGLEMDDAGFVPAITSFSGQKARLNFGQDFNTLKYFTSCGLQEGYEPFCV' A
#
# COMPACT_ATOMS: atom_id res chain seq x y z
N ASP A 1 5.15 -5.23 -3.71
CA ASP A 1 6.54 -5.34 -4.19
C ASP A 1 6.54 -5.60 -5.70
N LEU A 2 7.30 -4.80 -6.48
CA LEU A 2 7.41 -5.02 -7.92
C LEU A 2 8.41 -6.13 -8.29
N HIS A 3 9.39 -6.41 -7.43
CA HIS A 3 10.34 -7.51 -7.60
C HIS A 3 9.63 -8.85 -7.43
N ASP A 4 8.89 -8.99 -6.33
CA ASP A 4 8.13 -10.21 -6.02
C ASP A 4 6.78 -10.27 -6.76
N LYS A 5 6.39 -9.18 -7.43
CA LYS A 5 5.13 -9.04 -8.19
C LYS A 5 3.90 -9.30 -7.32
N THR A 6 3.91 -8.73 -6.12
CA THR A 6 2.85 -8.87 -5.12
C THR A 6 2.29 -7.53 -4.67
N ILE A 7 1.04 -7.52 -4.23
CA ILE A 7 0.42 -6.42 -3.48
C ILE A 7 -0.15 -6.98 -2.18
N SER A 8 0.16 -6.29 -1.09
CA SER A 8 -0.42 -6.53 0.24
C SER A 8 -1.10 -5.26 0.73
N PHE A 9 -2.13 -5.43 1.57
CA PHE A 9 -2.84 -4.32 2.20
C PHE A 9 -2.65 -4.39 3.72
N SER A 10 -2.54 -3.24 4.35
CA SER A 10 -2.59 -3.13 5.81
C SER A 10 -3.74 -2.23 6.24
N LEU A 11 -4.29 -2.53 7.42
CA LEU A 11 -5.33 -1.74 8.07
C LEU A 11 -4.90 -1.48 9.52
N ASN A 12 -4.75 -0.22 9.89
CA ASN A 12 -4.34 0.21 11.23
C ASN A 12 -3.03 -0.41 11.75
N GLY A 13 -2.09 -0.71 10.85
CA GLY A 13 -0.77 -1.25 11.21
C GLY A 13 -0.71 -2.77 11.31
N GLU A 14 -1.72 -3.47 10.80
CA GLU A 14 -1.72 -4.94 10.67
C GLU A 14 -1.92 -5.33 9.20
N LEU A 15 -1.22 -6.38 8.75
CA LEU A 15 -1.43 -6.95 7.42
C LEU A 15 -2.78 -7.66 7.35
N MET A 16 -3.49 -7.42 6.25
CA MET A 16 -4.78 -8.07 6.01
C MET A 16 -4.56 -9.49 5.47
N LEU A 17 -5.32 -10.44 5.99
CA LEU A 17 -5.31 -11.83 5.55
C LEU A 17 -6.51 -12.14 4.65
N ASP A 18 -6.29 -12.97 3.64
CA ASP A 18 -7.37 -13.59 2.89
C ASP A 18 -8.01 -14.77 3.66
N ASN A 19 -8.97 -15.45 3.03
CA ASN A 19 -9.67 -16.60 3.63
C ASN A 19 -8.77 -17.83 3.85
N PHE A 20 -7.56 -17.84 3.29
CA PHE A 20 -6.57 -18.90 3.43
C PHE A 20 -5.42 -18.50 4.37
N GLY A 21 -5.45 -17.29 4.93
CA GLY A 21 -4.41 -16.77 5.81
C GLY A 21 -3.21 -16.18 5.08
N SER A 22 -3.32 -15.88 3.80
CA SER A 22 -2.27 -15.20 3.02
C SER A 22 -2.30 -13.69 3.25
N GLU A 23 -1.13 -13.10 3.49
CA GLU A 23 -0.92 -11.63 3.54
C GLU A 23 -0.78 -11.00 2.15
N THR A 24 -0.58 -11.83 1.12
CA THR A 24 -0.52 -11.41 -0.28
C THR A 24 -1.93 -11.34 -0.83
N ALA A 25 -2.41 -10.13 -1.11
CA ALA A 25 -3.75 -9.91 -1.66
C ALA A 25 -3.80 -10.15 -3.18
N PHE A 26 -2.72 -9.81 -3.88
CA PHE A 26 -2.54 -10.10 -5.30
C PHE A 26 -1.12 -10.58 -5.55
N ASP A 27 -0.97 -11.61 -6.38
CA ASP A 27 0.31 -12.14 -6.84
C ASP A 27 0.34 -12.23 -8.37
N GLY A 28 1.51 -12.52 -8.94
CA GLY A 28 1.65 -12.76 -10.38
C GLY A 28 1.40 -11.52 -11.25
N LEU A 29 1.62 -10.31 -10.70
CA LEU A 29 1.38 -9.06 -11.42
C LEU A 29 2.19 -9.00 -12.72
N GLU A 30 1.49 -8.82 -13.84
CA GLU A 30 2.10 -8.49 -15.12
C GLU A 30 2.39 -6.99 -15.15
N MET A 31 3.66 -6.65 -15.33
CA MET A 31 4.09 -5.26 -15.46
C MET A 31 4.38 -4.98 -16.92
N ASP A 32 3.73 -3.96 -17.44
CA ASP A 32 4.15 -3.30 -18.68
C ASP A 32 5.20 -2.22 -18.37
N ASP A 33 5.72 -1.58 -19.42
CA ASP A 33 6.72 -0.52 -19.28
C ASP A 33 6.19 0.75 -18.59
N ALA A 34 4.88 0.87 -18.37
CA ALA A 34 4.24 2.07 -17.82
C ALA A 34 4.16 2.09 -16.29
N GLY A 35 4.26 0.93 -15.63
CA GLY A 35 4.25 0.82 -14.18
C GLY A 35 2.87 1.05 -13.55
N PHE A 36 2.85 1.35 -12.24
CA PHE A 36 1.61 1.55 -11.48
C PHE A 36 1.48 2.96 -10.92
N VAL A 37 0.24 3.41 -10.75
CA VAL A 37 -0.11 4.68 -10.09
C VAL A 37 -1.09 4.45 -8.94
N PRO A 38 -0.99 5.18 -7.83
CA PRO A 38 -2.01 5.15 -6.79
C PRO A 38 -3.36 5.66 -7.32
N ALA A 39 -4.44 4.92 -7.07
CA ALA A 39 -5.78 5.28 -7.50
C ALA A 39 -6.79 5.21 -6.34
N ILE A 40 -7.77 6.12 -6.35
CA ILE A 40 -8.92 6.09 -5.43
C ILE A 40 -10.19 6.47 -6.20
N THR A 41 -11.30 5.81 -5.87
CA THR A 41 -12.65 6.21 -6.29
C THR A 41 -13.44 6.62 -5.06
N SER A 42 -14.20 7.73 -5.16
CA SER A 42 -15.01 8.24 -4.05
C SER A 42 -16.41 8.60 -4.54
N PHE A 43 -17.41 8.42 -3.67
CA PHE A 43 -18.81 8.70 -3.97
C PHE A 43 -19.28 10.04 -3.38
N SER A 44 -20.42 10.53 -3.86
CA SER A 44 -21.02 11.77 -3.38
C SER A 44 -21.16 11.79 -1.85
N GLY A 45 -20.70 12.87 -1.23
CA GLY A 45 -20.75 13.08 0.22
C GLY A 45 -19.62 12.43 1.03
N GLN A 46 -18.73 11.64 0.42
CA GLN A 46 -17.58 11.08 1.12
C GLN A 46 -16.41 12.06 1.20
N LYS A 47 -15.59 11.92 2.25
CA LYS A 47 -14.33 12.65 2.42
C LYS A 47 -13.24 11.64 2.72
N ALA A 48 -12.13 11.74 1.99
CA ALA A 48 -10.94 10.94 2.21
C ALA A 48 -9.72 11.85 2.30
N ARG A 49 -8.71 11.42 3.05
CA ARG A 49 -7.38 12.05 3.07
C ARG A 49 -6.39 11.06 2.45
N LEU A 50 -5.75 11.47 1.37
CA LEU A 50 -4.62 10.75 0.80
C LEU A 50 -3.33 11.33 1.38
N ASN A 51 -2.37 10.46 1.68
CA ASN A 51 -1.04 10.84 2.13
C ASN A 51 -0.02 9.98 1.39
N PHE A 52 0.79 10.62 0.54
CA PHE A 52 1.79 9.93 -0.28
C PHE A 52 3.18 9.96 0.36
N GLY A 53 3.31 10.49 1.57
CA GLY A 53 4.55 10.44 2.33
C GLY A 53 5.45 11.66 2.21
N GLN A 54 4.92 12.80 1.78
CA GLN A 54 5.65 14.08 1.71
C GLN A 54 6.26 14.50 3.07
N ASP A 55 5.62 14.11 4.16
CA ASP A 55 6.17 14.21 5.51
C ASP A 55 6.06 12.86 6.20
N PHE A 56 7.21 12.23 6.42
CA PHE A 56 7.34 10.95 7.10
C PHE A 56 6.58 10.91 8.44
N ASN A 57 6.61 11.99 9.21
CA ASN A 57 5.99 12.04 10.53
C ASN A 57 4.46 11.96 10.49
N THR A 58 3.86 12.15 9.32
CA THR A 58 2.41 12.07 9.13
C THR A 58 1.93 10.65 8.79
N LEU A 59 2.84 9.70 8.53
CA LEU A 59 2.55 8.32 8.19
C LEU A 59 2.36 7.46 9.45
N LYS A 60 1.14 7.50 9.99
CA LYS A 60 0.80 6.90 11.30
C LYS A 60 1.19 5.43 11.49
N TYR A 61 1.15 4.62 10.42
CA TYR A 61 1.31 3.17 10.49
C TYR A 61 2.50 2.66 9.66
N PHE A 62 3.30 3.55 9.08
CA PHE A 62 4.40 3.15 8.21
C PHE A 62 5.51 2.42 8.98
N THR A 63 5.77 2.79 10.23
CA THR A 63 6.76 2.09 11.07
C THR A 63 6.33 0.67 11.44
N SER A 64 5.03 0.35 11.36
CA SER A 64 4.50 -0.97 11.73
C SER A 64 4.65 -2.01 10.61
N CYS A 65 4.38 -1.64 9.36
CA CYS A 65 4.36 -2.60 8.23
C CYS A 65 5.21 -2.17 7.03
N GLY A 66 5.71 -0.94 7.02
CA GLY A 66 6.47 -0.39 5.89
C GLY A 66 7.97 -0.39 6.16
N LEU A 67 8.38 0.31 7.22
CA LEU A 67 9.79 0.57 7.52
C LEU A 67 10.60 -0.70 7.81
N GLN A 68 10.03 -1.64 8.56
CA GLN A 68 10.72 -2.89 8.91
C GLN A 68 10.94 -3.80 7.70
N GLU A 69 10.03 -3.73 6.72
CA GLU A 69 10.11 -4.44 5.44
C GLU A 69 11.00 -3.71 4.42
N GLY A 70 11.49 -2.51 4.74
CA GLY A 70 12.36 -1.74 3.85
C GLY A 70 11.64 -0.99 2.73
N TYR A 71 10.31 -0.83 2.83
CA TYR A 71 9.56 0.00 1.88
C TYR A 71 9.94 1.48 2.02
N GLU A 72 9.68 2.26 0.97
CA GLU A 72 9.81 3.72 0.95
C GLU A 72 8.45 4.38 0.64
N PRO A 73 8.13 5.55 1.22
CA PRO A 73 6.95 6.30 0.84
C PRO A 73 7.01 6.78 -0.62
N PHE A 74 5.86 7.08 -1.23
CA PHE A 74 5.79 7.41 -2.66
C PHE A 74 6.41 8.79 -3.00
N CYS A 75 6.31 9.76 -2.10
CA CYS A 75 6.84 11.12 -2.28
C CYS A 75 7.86 11.47 -1.20
N VAL A 76 9.04 10.82 -1.23
CA VAL A 76 10.22 11.19 -0.42
C VAL A 76 10.85 12.49 -0.93
#